data_AF-A0A102LHL9-F1
#
_entry.id   AF-A0A102LHL9-F1
#
_cell.length_a   1.000
_cell.length_b   1.000
_cell.length_c   1.000
_cell.angle_alpha   90.00
_cell.angle_beta   90.00
_cell.angle_gamma   90.00
#
_symmetry.space_group_name_H-M   'P 1'
#
loop_
_entity.id
_entity.type
_entity.pdbx_description
1 polymer ?
#
loop_
_entity_poly.entity_id
_entity_poly.type
_entity_poly.pdbx_seq_one_letter_code
_entity_poly.pdbx_strand_id
1 'polypeptide(L)' 'MGRTSYAVSAYLYFDLKDVLEPVAKMAARRNEVLTGNCLIAFPGCPLEGIELDDGQIELPFHRGDEIRTVLIDWLMY' A
#
# COMPACT_ATOMS: atom_id res chain seq x y z
N MET A 1 -3.91 -5.87 28.38
CA MET A 1 -3.95 -6.03 26.89
C MET A 1 -3.23 -4.84 26.27
N GLY A 2 -1.89 -4.91 26.21
CA GLY A 2 -1.09 -3.90 25.54
C GLY A 2 -1.12 -4.15 24.04
N ARG A 3 -1.68 -3.21 23.28
CA ARG A 3 -1.61 -3.23 21.81
C ARG A 3 -0.14 -3.22 21.43
N THR A 4 0.34 -4.30 20.85
CA THR A 4 1.68 -4.36 20.27
C THR A 4 1.70 -3.33 19.14
N SER A 5 2.21 -2.14 19.43
CA SER A 5 2.56 -1.16 18.42
C SER A 5 3.71 -1.76 17.63
N TYR A 6 3.39 -2.55 16.61
CA TYR A 6 4.37 -2.98 15.62
C TYR A 6 4.89 -1.68 14.99
N ALA A 7 6.08 -1.27 15.39
CA ALA A 7 6.78 -0.16 14.76
C ALA A 7 7.00 -0.57 13.30
N VAL A 8 6.14 -0.07 12.41
CA VAL A 8 6.32 -0.15 10.96
C VAL A 8 7.65 0.54 10.69
N SER A 9 8.69 -0.26 10.48
CA SER A 9 10.08 0.21 10.35
C SER A 9 10.58 0.03 8.91
N ALA A 10 9.71 -0.40 8.02
CA ALA A 10 9.97 -0.54 6.60
C ALA A 10 8.73 -0.12 5.81
N TYR A 11 8.97 0.65 4.76
CA TYR A 11 7.96 1.14 3.82
C TYR A 11 8.41 0.76 2.41
N LEU A 12 7.45 0.39 1.58
CA LEU A 12 7.66 0.18 0.15
C LEU A 12 7.19 1.42 -0.59
N TYR A 13 8.05 1.96 -1.45
CA TYR A 13 7.77 3.11 -2.29
C TYR A 13 7.89 2.71 -3.76
N PHE A 14 6.88 3.06 -4.55
CA PHE A 14 6.88 2.85 -6.00
C PHE A 14 6.00 3.91 -6.66
N ASP A 15 6.30 4.28 -7.91
CA ASP A 15 5.48 5.24 -8.63
C ASP A 15 4.23 4.56 -9.20
N LEU A 16 3.10 5.25 -9.16
CA LEU A 16 1.86 4.74 -9.76
C LEU A 16 2.01 4.48 -11.27
N LYS A 17 2.91 5.22 -11.94
CA LYS A 17 3.20 5.05 -13.38
C LYS A 17 3.84 3.71 -13.73
N ASP A 18 4.49 3.06 -12.74
CA ASP A 18 5.12 1.76 -12.91
C ASP A 18 4.12 0.61 -12.67
N VAL A 19 2.93 0.92 -12.15
CA VAL A 19 1.83 -0.04 -12.02
C VAL A 19 1.16 -0.23 -13.38
N LEU A 20 0.90 -1.48 -13.74
CA LEU A 20 0.15 -1.80 -14.96
C LEU A 20 -1.19 -1.04 -14.99
N GLU A 21 -1.45 -0.32 -16.07
CA GLU A 21 -2.67 0.48 -16.27
C GLU A 21 -3.99 -0.21 -15.85
N PRO A 22 -4.27 -1.48 -16.19
CA PRO A 22 -5.50 -2.14 -15.75
C PRO A 22 -5.60 -2.25 -14.24
N VAL A 23 -4.49 -2.53 -13.55
CA VAL A 23 -4.43 -2.64 -12.08
C VAL A 23 -4.59 -1.25 -11.45
N ALA A 24 -3.93 -0.23 -12.00
CA ALA A 24 -4.05 1.15 -11.56
C ALA A 24 -5.49 1.69 -11.68
N LYS A 25 -6.21 1.33 -12.76
CA LYS A 25 -7.63 1.74 -12.97
C LYS A 25 -8.60 1.04 -12.01
N MET A 26 -8.25 -0.14 -11.53
CA MET A 26 -9.04 -0.89 -10.56
C MET A 26 -8.71 -0.53 -9.10
N ALA A 27 -7.71 0.31 -8.88
CA ALA A 27 -7.35 0.76 -7.54
C ALA A 27 -8.49 1.58 -6.91
N ALA A 28 -8.84 1.22 -5.67
CA ALA A 28 -9.78 1.98 -4.87
C ALA A 28 -9.03 3.12 -4.18
N ARG A 29 -9.55 4.35 -4.31
CA ARG A 29 -8.98 5.54 -3.65
C ARG A 29 -9.96 6.12 -2.65
N ARG A 30 -9.44 6.54 -1.50
CA ARG A 30 -10.22 7.19 -0.45
C ARG A 30 -9.42 8.32 0.18
N ASN A 31 -9.93 9.54 0.04
CA ASN A 31 -9.35 10.70 0.73
C ASN A 31 -9.73 10.67 2.22
N GLU A 32 -8.72 10.66 3.08
CA GLU A 32 -8.90 10.73 4.52
C GLU A 32 -8.89 12.19 4.99
N VAL A 33 -10.02 12.66 5.51
CA VAL A 33 -10.23 14.07 5.89
C VAL A 33 -9.38 14.49 7.09
N LEU A 34 -8.96 13.55 7.94
CA LEU A 34 -8.24 13.83 9.18
C LEU A 34 -6.75 14.06 8.98
N THR A 35 -6.12 13.28 8.11
CA THR A 35 -4.69 13.36 7.80
C THR A 35 -4.41 14.13 6.52
N GLY A 36 -5.40 14.28 5.64
CA GLY A 36 -5.22 14.82 4.30
C GLY A 36 -4.66 13.78 3.31
N ASN A 37 -4.44 12.55 3.75
CA ASN A 37 -3.84 11.50 2.93
C ASN A 37 -4.85 10.88 1.97
N CYS A 38 -4.42 10.61 0.73
CA CYS A 38 -5.18 9.82 -0.22
C CYS A 38 -4.81 8.34 -0.02
N LEU A 39 -5.69 7.56 0.63
CA LEU A 39 -5.50 6.13 0.76
C LEU A 39 -5.78 5.44 -0.58
N ILE A 40 -4.93 4.51 -0.95
CA ILE A 40 -5.05 3.71 -2.18
C ILE A 40 -4.94 2.22 -1.87
N ALA A 41 -5.84 1.42 -2.44
CA ALA A 41 -5.81 -0.03 -2.32
C ALA A 41 -5.90 -0.65 -3.70
N PHE A 42 -5.03 -1.62 -3.99
CA PHE A 42 -5.02 -2.32 -5.27
C PHE A 42 -5.77 -3.65 -5.18
N PRO A 43 -6.48 -4.08 -6.24
CA PRO A 43 -7.11 -5.39 -6.24
C PRO A 43 -6.06 -6.49 -6.06
N GLY A 44 -6.28 -7.38 -5.09
CA GLY A 44 -5.35 -8.47 -4.76
C GLY A 44 -4.16 -8.07 -3.89
N CYS A 45 -3.93 -6.77 -3.63
CA CYS A 45 -2.91 -6.34 -2.69
C CYS A 45 -3.47 -6.43 -1.26
N PRO A 46 -2.76 -7.09 -0.33
CA PRO A 46 -3.22 -7.23 1.05
C PRO A 46 -3.02 -5.93 1.86
N LEU A 47 -2.43 -4.91 1.25
CA LEU A 47 -2.04 -3.67 1.90
C LEU A 47 -2.75 -2.46 1.30
N GLU A 48 -3.09 -1.52 2.19
CA GLU A 48 -3.51 -0.17 1.85
C GLU A 48 -2.30 0.76 1.90
N GLY A 49 -2.16 1.60 0.89
CA GLY A 49 -1.07 2.58 0.78
C GLY A 49 -1.58 4.00 0.84
N ILE A 50 -0.64 4.93 0.81
CA ILE A 50 -0.88 6.36 0.74
C ILE A 50 -0.30 6.87 -0.58
N GLU A 51 -1.13 7.53 -1.38
CA GLU A 51 -0.70 8.29 -2.54
C GLU A 51 -0.12 9.63 -2.06
N LEU A 52 1.16 9.84 -2.34
CA LEU A 52 1.91 11.06 -2.04
C LEU A 52 1.73 12.07 -3.18
N ASP A 53 1.95 13.36 -2.90
CA ASP A 53 1.79 14.46 -3.86
C ASP A 53 2.63 14.30 -5.14
N ASP A 54 3.75 13.57 -5.08
CA ASP A 54 4.64 13.30 -6.22
C ASP A 54 4.13 12.19 -7.15
N GLY A 55 2.98 11.57 -6.84
CA GLY A 55 2.44 10.41 -7.57
C GLY A 55 3.08 9.07 -7.18
N GLN A 56 3.89 9.08 -6.12
CA GLN A 56 4.46 7.91 -5.49
C GLN A 56 3.48 7.31 -4.48
N ILE A 57 3.47 5.99 -4.39
CA ILE A 57 2.66 5.24 -3.44
C ILE A 57 3.56 4.72 -2.32
N GLU A 58 3.20 5.02 -1.08
CA GLU A 58 3.81 4.50 0.14
C GLU A 58 2.94 3.37 0.71
N LEU A 59 3.49 2.16 0.83
CA LEU A 59 2.83 1.03 1.50
C LEU A 59 3.59 0.67 2.80
N PRO A 60 2.90 0.52 3.95
CA PRO A 60 3.54 0.03 5.17
C PRO A 60 3.92 -1.45 4.99
N PHE A 61 5.21 -1.77 5.08
CA PHE A 61 5.69 -3.13 4.89
C PHE A 61 5.52 -3.94 6.18
N HIS A 62 4.42 -4.68 6.28
CA HIS A 62 4.15 -5.53 7.44
C HIS A 62 5.14 -6.69 7.52
N ARG A 63 5.73 -6.91 8.70
CA ARG A 63 6.65 -8.03 8.97
C ARG A 63 5.96 -9.40 9.14
N GLY A 64 4.64 -9.47 8.93
CA GLY A 64 3.91 -10.75 8.97
C GLY A 64 4.24 -11.57 7.73
N ASP A 65 4.66 -12.82 7.93
CA ASP A 65 5.13 -13.71 6.85
C ASP A 65 4.04 -13.96 5.79
N GLU A 66 2.79 -14.12 6.22
CA GLU A 66 1.63 -14.28 5.34
C GLU A 66 1.39 -13.03 4.47
N ILE A 67 1.44 -11.84 5.08
CA ILE A 67 1.21 -10.57 4.37
C ILE A 67 2.35 -10.32 3.37
N ARG A 68 3.58 -10.64 3.76
CA ARG A 68 4.76 -10.52 2.89
C ARG A 68 4.66 -11.45 1.69
N THR A 69 4.23 -12.69 1.89
CA THR A 69 4.12 -13.68 0.80
C THR A 69 3.08 -13.23 -0.24
N VAL A 70 1.90 -12.79 0.22
CA VAL A 70 0.84 -12.31 -0.67
C VAL A 70 1.26 -11.02 -1.39
N LEU A 71 1.99 -10.11 -0.71
CA LEU A 71 2.51 -8.90 -1.34
C LEU A 71 3.58 -9.21 -2.41
N ILE A 72 4.48 -10.17 -2.16
CA ILE A 72 5.49 -10.59 -3.13
C ILE A 72 4.83 -11.23 -4.35
N ASP A 73 3.86 -12.11 -4.14
CA ASP A 73 3.09 -12.73 -5.22
C ASP A 73 2.39 -11.67 -6.08
N TRP A 74 1.77 -10.68 -5.43
CA TRP A 74 1.14 -9.54 -6.09
C TRP A 74 2.12 -8.69 -6.91
N LEU A 75 3.35 -8.46 -6.43
CA LEU A 75 4.38 -7.70 -7.14
C LEU A 75 5.02 -8.47 -8.32
N MET A 76 4.88 -9.79 -8.36
CA MET A 76 5.47 -10.64 -9.41
C MET A 76 4.52 -10.92 -10.57
N TYR A 77 3.26 -10.48 -10.46
CA TYR A 77 2.18 -10.72 -11.44
C TYR A 77 2.00 -9.53 -12.39
#